data_AF-A0A955BKZ3-F1
#
_entry.id   AF-A0A955BKZ3-F1
#
_cell.length_a   1.000
_cell.length_b   1.000
_cell.length_c   1.000
_cell.angle_alpha   90.00
_cell.angle_beta   90.00
_cell.angle_gamma   90.00
#
_symmetry.space_group_name_H-M   'P 1'
#
loop_
_entity.id
_entity.type
_entity.pdbx_description
1 polymer ?
#
loop_
_entity_poly.entity_id
_entity_poly.type
_entity_poly.pdbx_seq_one_letter_code
_entity_poly.pdbx_strand_id
1 'polypeptide(L)' 'MQTDIHPEYHDTKVTCGCGNSFETRSTRKELKVDICNMCH' A
#
# COMPACT_ATOMS: atom_id res chain seq x y z
N MET A 1 5.47 2.35 -18.21
CA MET A 1 4.41 1.33 -18.41
C MET A 1 4.65 0.65 -19.74
N GLN A 2 5.53 -0.35 -19.74
CA GLN A 2 5.62 -1.31 -20.84
C GLN A 2 4.66 -2.46 -20.52
N THR A 3 3.84 -2.82 -21.49
CA THR A 3 2.62 -3.64 -21.35
C THR A 3 2.86 -5.07 -20.84
N ASP A 4 4.09 -5.59 -20.91
CA ASP A 4 4.38 -7.01 -20.67
C ASP A 4 5.37 -7.29 -19.52
N ILE A 5 5.95 -6.27 -18.90
CA ILE A 5 6.94 -6.45 -17.80
C ILE A 5 6.55 -5.73 -16.50
N HIS A 6 5.51 -4.89 -16.54
CA HIS A 6 5.07 -4.17 -15.34
C HIS A 6 3.97 -4.98 -14.65
N PRO A 7 4.11 -5.26 -13.34
CA PRO A 7 3.06 -5.94 -12.59
C PRO A 7 1.79 -5.09 -12.52
N GLU A 8 0.63 -5.73 -12.37
CA GLU A 8 -0.64 -5.03 -12.18
C GLU A 8 -0.59 -4.15 -10.93
N TYR A 9 -0.98 -2.89 -11.11
CA TYR A 9 -1.19 -1.96 -10.00
C TYR A 9 -2.64 -2.07 -9.54
N HIS A 10 -2.81 -2.25 -8.24
CA HIS A 10 -4.10 -2.28 -7.59
C HIS A 10 -4.19 -1.13 -6.58
N ASP A 11 -5.41 -0.68 -6.30
CA ASP A 11 -5.65 0.16 -5.14
C ASP A 11 -5.49 -0.72 -3.89
N THR A 12 -4.53 -0.34 -3.06
CA THR A 12 -4.05 -1.08 -1.90
C THR A 12 -4.46 -0.37 -0.63
N LYS A 13 -5.13 -1.09 0.26
CA LYS A 13 -5.40 -0.58 1.60
C LYS A 13 -4.22 -0.87 2.52
N VAL A 14 -3.61 0.18 3.03
CA VAL A 14 -2.51 0.09 4.01
C VAL A 14 -3.10 0.28 5.40
N THR A 15 -2.84 -0.67 6.30
CA THR A 15 -3.22 -0.59 7.71
C THR A 15 -1.98 -0.49 8.57
N CYS A 16 -1.90 0.55 9.40
CA CYS A 16 -0.81 0.75 10.33
C CYS A 16 -1.12 0.15 11.71
N GLY A 17 -0.09 -0.34 12.39
CA GLY A 17 -0.17 -0.78 13.79
C GLY A 17 -0.69 0.29 14.75
N CYS A 18 -0.49 1.59 14.45
CA CYS A 18 -1.05 2.68 15.26
C CYS A 18 -2.54 2.98 15.00
N GLY A 19 -3.23 2.16 14.18
CA GLY A 19 -4.67 2.27 13.90
C GLY A 19 -5.03 3.15 12.70
N ASN A 20 -4.03 3.82 12.11
CA ASN A 20 -4.23 4.60 10.89
C ASN A 20 -4.41 3.68 9.67
N SER A 21 -5.32 4.02 8.75
CA SER A 21 -5.48 3.31 7.48
C SER A 21 -5.53 4.29 6.33
N PHE A 22 -4.74 4.06 5.29
CA PHE A 22 -4.69 4.91 4.10
C PHE A 22 -4.67 4.07 2.82
N GLU A 23 -5.12 4.68 1.73
CA GLU A 23 -5.18 4.04 0.41
C GLU A 23 -3.95 4.46 -0.41
N THR A 24 -3.31 3.50 -1.06
CA THR A 24 -2.13 3.72 -1.91
C THR A 24 -2.17 2.75 -3.07
N ARG A 25 -1.53 3.05 -4.20
CA ARG A 25 -1.43 2.10 -5.31
C ARG A 25 -0.17 1.25 -5.18
N SER A 26 -0.34 -0.06 -5.15
CA SER A 26 0.76 -1.03 -5.11
C SER A 26 0.43 -2.26 -5.93
N THR A 27 1.41 -3.12 -6.13
CA THR A 27 1.24 -4.42 -6.78
C THR A 27 0.59 -5.45 -5.85
N ARG A 28 0.44 -5.13 -4.56
CA ARG A 28 -0.21 -5.96 -3.54
C ARG A 28 -1.54 -5.35 -3.15
N LYS A 29 -2.59 -6.15 -2.91
CA LYS A 29 -3.94 -5.66 -2.56
C LYS A 29 -4.08 -5.15 -1.13
N GLU A 30 -3.30 -5.70 -0.20
CA GLU A 30 -3.33 -5.33 1.21
C GLU A 30 -1.90 -5.19 1.75
N LEU A 31 -1.68 -4.16 2.55
CA LEU A 31 -0.39 -3.87 3.18
C LEU A 31 -0.61 -3.62 4.67
N LYS A 32 0.15 -4.33 5.52
CA LYS A 32 0.22 -4.06 6.96
C LYS A 32 1.59 -3.48 7.28
N VAL A 33 1.62 -2.35 7.96
CA VAL A 33 2.84 -1.57 8.23
C VAL A 33 2.92 -1.25 9.72
N ASP A 34 4.09 -1.38 10.33
CA ASP A 34 4.25 -1.11 11.77
C ASP A 34 4.31 0.39 12.10
N ILE A 35 4.87 1.23 11.22
CA ILE A 35 5.07 2.67 11.45
C ILE A 35 4.66 3.44 10.19
N CYS A 36 3.76 4.43 10.31
CA CYS A 36 3.37 5.34 9.23
C CYS A 36 3.70 6.80 9.58
N ASN A 37 3.48 7.72 8.64
CA ASN A 37 3.76 9.16 8.80
C ASN A 37 2.98 9.86 9.94
N MET A 38 1.96 9.18 10.47
CA MET A 38 1.19 9.67 11.61
C MET A 38 1.77 9.19 12.93
N CYS A 39 2.50 8.06 12.92
CA CYS A 39 3.22 7.60 14.10
C CYS A 39 4.65 8.19 14.18
N HIS A 40 5.20 8.72 13.08
CA HIS A 40 6.48 9.45 12.99
C HIS A 40 6.42 10.50 11.87
#